data_AF-A0A2D8A6L3-F1
#
_entry.id   AF-A0A2D8A6L3-F1
#
_cell.length_a   1.000
_cell.length_b   1.000
_cell.length_c   1.000
_cell.angle_alpha   90.00
_cell.angle_beta   90.00
_cell.angle_gamma   90.00
#
_symmetry.space_group_name_H-M   'P 1'
#
loop_
_entity.id
_entity.type
_entity.pdbx_description
1 polymer ?
#
loop_
_entity_poly.entity_id
_entity_poly.type
_entity_poly.pdbx_seq_one_letter_code
_entity_poly.pdbx_strand_id
1 'polypeptide(L)' 'MINVKQLIEDLGGIKAVENGCEVHRTTVHNWVRYNRVNDKLMHMTFDKGLNIKDYWNGETAVTGTQEAGEGSCS' A
#
# COMPACT_ATOMS: atom_id res chain seq x y z
N MET A 1 -8.78 -6.59 -0.64
CA MET A 1 -9.15 -5.27 -0.08
C MET A 1 -7.87 -4.63 0.46
N ILE A 2 -7.58 -3.34 0.23
CA ILE A 2 -6.30 -2.72 0.67
C ILE A 2 -6.32 -2.49 2.20
N ASN A 3 -5.18 -2.48 2.89
CA ASN A 3 -5.04 -2.11 4.29
C ASN A 3 -4.63 -0.64 4.37
N VAL A 4 -5.61 0.26 4.25
CA VAL A 4 -5.33 1.70 4.21
C VAL A 4 -4.71 2.19 5.53
N LYS A 5 -4.98 1.51 6.65
CA LYS A 5 -4.34 1.83 7.93
C LYS A 5 -2.82 1.62 7.86
N GLN A 6 -2.38 0.43 7.45
CA GLN A 6 -0.95 0.11 7.33
C GLN A 6 -0.27 1.03 6.31
N LEU A 7 -0.92 1.27 5.17
CA LEU A 7 -0.41 2.21 4.16
C LEU A 7 -0.17 3.61 4.74
N ILE A 8 -1.11 4.13 5.53
CA ILE A 8 -0.95 5.44 6.15
C ILE A 8 0.17 5.44 7.18
N GLU A 9 0.36 4.36 7.93
CA GLU A 9 1.49 4.23 8.87
C GLU A 9 2.84 4.26 8.13
N ASP A 10 2.98 3.50 7.04
CA ASP A 10 4.22 3.43 6.25
C ASP A 10 4.49 4.71 5.43
N LEU A 11 3.46 5.50 5.14
CA LEU A 11 3.60 6.86 4.60
C LEU A 11 4.07 7.90 5.63
N GLY A 12 4.27 7.52 6.89
CA GLY A 12 4.68 8.40 7.99
C GLY A 12 3.52 8.86 8.89
N GLY A 13 2.39 8.18 8.83
CA GLY A 13 1.21 8.43 9.66
C GLY A 13 0.30 9.55 9.17
N ILE A 14 -0.79 9.75 9.92
CA ILE A 14 -1.89 10.66 9.54
C ILE A 14 -1.41 12.08 9.24
N LYS A 15 -0.49 12.63 10.05
CA LYS A 15 0.00 14.02 9.86
C LYS A 15 0.85 14.17 8.60
N ALA A 16 1.65 13.17 8.25
CA ALA A 16 2.45 13.18 7.02
C ALA A 16 1.54 13.13 5.79
N VAL A 17 0.53 12.28 5.83
CA VAL A 17 -0.47 12.15 4.75
C VAL A 17 -1.36 13.38 4.64
N GLU A 18 -1.76 13.97 5.76
CA GLU A 18 -2.50 15.24 5.82
C GLU A 18 -1.77 16.35 5.05
N ASN A 19 -0.49 16.55 5.36
CA ASN A 19 0.36 17.54 4.71
C ASN A 19 0.66 17.17 3.25
N GLY A 20 1.05 15.92 3.00
CA GLY A 20 1.47 15.45 1.66
C GLY A 20 0.34 15.40 0.64
N CYS A 21 -0.90 15.19 1.10
CA CYS A 21 -2.09 15.21 0.25
C CYS A 21 -2.81 16.56 0.25
N GLU A 22 -2.37 17.54 1.05
CA GLU A 22 -3.04 18.84 1.23
C GLU A 22 -4.55 18.67 1.53
N VAL A 23 -4.86 17.89 2.57
CA VAL A 23 -6.24 17.61 3.01
C VAL A 23 -6.37 17.83 4.51
N HIS A 24 -7.60 17.92 5.01
CA HIS A 24 -7.84 17.97 6.45
C HIS A 24 -7.64 16.60 7.10
N ARG A 25 -7.15 16.56 8.34
CA ARG A 25 -7.02 15.33 9.15
C ARG A 25 -8.25 14.42 9.12
N THR A 26 -9.44 15.01 9.22
CA THR A 26 -10.73 14.28 9.18
C THR A 26 -10.90 13.45 7.91
N THR A 27 -10.42 13.97 6.78
CA THR A 27 -10.47 13.29 5.49
C THR A 27 -9.60 12.03 5.51
N VAL A 28 -8.40 12.12 6.08
CA VAL A 28 -7.48 10.97 6.23
C VAL A 28 -8.10 9.91 7.16
N HIS A 29 -8.69 10.31 8.28
CA HIS A 29 -9.43 9.37 9.16
C HIS A 29 -10.59 8.68 8.44
N ASN A 30 -11.32 9.39 7.58
CA ASN A 30 -12.39 8.79 6.78
C ASN A 30 -11.85 7.76 5.79
N TRP A 31 -10.68 8.00 5.18
CA TRP A 31 -10.05 7.02 4.30
C TRP A 31 -9.69 5.73 5.05
N VAL A 32 -9.14 5.84 6.26
CA VAL A 32 -8.90 4.67 7.14
C VAL A 32 -10.22 3.97 7.47
N ARG A 33 -11.22 4.73 7.95
CA ARG A 33 -12.50 4.20 8.42
C ARG A 33 -13.27 3.46 7.34
N TYR A 34 -13.26 3.97 6.12
CA TYR A 34 -13.99 3.40 4.98
C TYR A 34 -13.08 2.60 4.04
N ASN A 35 -11.82 2.41 4.41
CA ASN A 35 -10.80 1.69 3.66
C ASN A 35 -10.72 2.12 2.18
N ARG A 36 -10.66 3.44 1.96
CA ARG A 36 -10.66 4.06 0.63
C ARG A 36 -9.27 4.53 0.23
N VAL A 37 -8.87 4.14 -0.97
CA VAL A 37 -7.73 4.72 -1.68
C VAL A 37 -8.25 5.71 -2.71
N ASN A 38 -7.59 6.86 -2.83
CA ASN A 38 -7.87 7.88 -3.82
C ASN A 38 -6.59 8.26 -4.55
N ASP A 39 -6.71 9.08 -5.58
CA ASP A 39 -5.60 9.46 -6.46
C ASP A 39 -4.47 10.16 -5.70
N LYS A 40 -4.78 11.05 -4.74
CA LYS A 40 -3.74 11.72 -3.93
C LYS A 40 -2.95 10.73 -3.09
N LEU A 41 -3.64 9.80 -2.43
CA LEU A 41 -2.99 8.75 -1.64
C LEU A 41 -2.15 7.82 -2.54
N MET A 42 -2.65 7.48 -3.73
CA MET A 42 -1.89 6.70 -4.71
C MET A 42 -0.63 7.42 -5.17
N HIS A 43 -0.72 8.70 -5.55
CA HIS A 43 0.44 9.50 -5.97
C HIS A 43 1.49 9.57 -4.87
N MET A 44 1.09 9.89 -3.64
CA MET A 44 2.01 9.93 -2.50
C MET A 44 2.67 8.56 -2.23
N THR A 45 1.93 7.46 -2.43
CA THR A 45 2.46 6.09 -2.33
C THR A 45 3.56 5.85 -3.36
N PHE A 46 3.34 6.26 -4.61
CA PHE A 46 4.35 6.17 -5.67
C PHE A 46 5.57 7.07 -5.42
N ASP A 47 5.36 8.30 -4.96
CA ASP A 47 6.45 9.24 -4.65
C ASP A 47 7.37 8.73 -3.53
N LYS A 48 6.82 7.91 -2.63
CA LYS A 48 7.56 7.23 -1.56
C LYS A 48 8.20 5.91 -1.99
N GLY A 49 8.02 5.49 -3.25
CA GLY A 49 8.52 4.23 -3.78
C GLY A 49 7.83 2.99 -3.20
N LEU A 50 6.63 3.15 -2.62
CA LEU A 50 5.85 2.06 -2.06
C LEU A 50 5.00 1.41 -3.14
N ASN A 51 4.80 0.10 -3.05
CA ASN A 51 3.90 -0.64 -3.94
C ASN A 51 2.56 -0.87 -3.26
N ILE A 52 1.49 -0.30 -3.81
CA ILE A 52 0.15 -0.38 -3.20
C ILE A 52 -0.40 -1.82 -3.10
N LYS A 53 0.12 -2.76 -3.90
CA LYS A 53 -0.27 -4.17 -3.85
C LYS A 53 0.18 -4.86 -2.56
N ASP A 54 1.25 -4.40 -1.92
CA ASP A 54 1.79 -4.98 -0.69
C ASP A 54 0.80 -4.82 0.48
N TYR A 55 -0.15 -3.89 0.34
CA TYR A 55 -1.18 -3.60 1.32
C TYR A 55 -2.46 -4.37 1.07
N TRP A 56 -2.56 -5.30 0.12
CA TRP A 56 -3.77 -6.08 -0.06
C TRP A 56 -3.97 -7.13 1.05
N ASN A 57 -5.04 -6.97 1.85
CA ASN A 57 -5.54 -7.94 2.83
C ASN A 57 -6.23 -9.17 2.20
N GLY A 58 -6.22 -9.31 0.88
CA GLY A 58 -6.78 -10.49 0.22
C GLY A 58 -5.64 -11.45 -0.05
N GLU A 59 -5.70 -12.65 0.55
CA GLU A 59 -4.80 -13.78 0.30
C GLU A 59 -4.35 -13.85 -1.16
N THR A 60 -3.22 -13.23 -1.44
CA THR A 60 -2.39 -13.47 -2.61
C THR A 60 -0.97 -13.25 -2.15
N ALA A 61 -0.55 -14.11 -1.21
CA ALA A 61 0.77 -14.69 -1.35
C ALA A 61 0.79 -15.35 -2.74
N VAL A 62 1.16 -14.59 -3.77
CA VAL A 62 1.74 -15.21 -4.95
C VAL A 62 3.11 -15.66 -4.47
N THR A 63 3.15 -16.84 -3.86
CA THR A 63 4.34 -17.68 -3.85
C THR A 63 4.63 -18.04 -5.30
N GLY A 64 5.23 -17.09 -6.00
CA GLY A 64 5.96 -17.29 -7.24
C GLY A 64 7.42 -17.57 -6.93
N THR A 65 7.70 -18.37 -5.90
CA THR A 65 8.95 -19.14 -5.89
C THR A 65 8.70 -20.32 -6.82
N GLN A 66 8.83 -20.10 -8.12
CA GLN A 66 9.32 -21.16 -8.98
C GLN A 66 10.83 -20.95 -9.06
N GLU A 67 11.54 -21.60 -8.15
CA GLU A 67 12.82 -22.18 -8.49
C GLU A 67 12.57 -23.02 -9.76
N ALA A 68 12.98 -22.49 -10.91
CA ALA A 68 13.23 -23.33 -12.06
C ALA A 68 14.39 -24.24 -11.64
N GLY A 69 14.04 -25.49 -11.38
CA GLY A 69 14.84 -26.45 -10.65
C GLY A 69 16.21 -26.71 -11.25
N GLU A 70 17.05 -27.28 -10.39
CA GLU A 70 18.12 -28.16 -10.80
C GLU A 70 17.54 -29.22 -11.75
N GLY A 71 17.93 -29.11 -13.01
CA GLY A 71 17.72 -30.10 -14.05
C GLY A 71 19.05 -30.36 -14.73
N SER A 72 19.97 -31.01 -14.04
CA SER A 72 21.08 -31.69 -14.69
C SER A 72 20.50 -32.88 -15.47
N CYS A 73 20.63 -32.85 -16.80
CA CYS A 73 20.49 -34.01 -17.68
C CYS A 73 21.15 -33.68 -19.03
N SER A 74 22.43 -34.07 -19.16
CA SER A 74 23.19 -34.53 -20.34
C SER A 74 24.61 -34.00 -20.33
#